data_AF-A0A812C5N1-F1
#
_entry.id   AF-A0A812C5N1-F1
#
_cell.length_a   1.000
_cell.length_b   1.000
_cell.length_c   1.000
_cell.angle_alpha   90.00
_cell.angle_beta   90.00
_cell.angle_gamma   90.00
#
_symmetry.space_group_name_H-M   'P 1'
#
loop_
_entity.id
_entity.type
_entity.pdbx_description
1 polymer ?
#
loop_
_entity_poly.entity_id
_entity_poly.type
_entity_poly.pdbx_seq_one_letter_code
_entity_poly.pdbx_strand_id
1 'polypeptide(L)'
;MGRKNLLNCIRFDEWDPEKVAAWLRGLDDVMLPYAHYFLNNGIDGKKLFMLSHYDLEKLNVTKIGHQELILESVGLLSALRYGFETENLQSLALQLSVKARSLVAELKKQNMEEESNKNIGSNKRESHRQTPTVSVLTAVCDIISSLKPIITWLDRSPFEGMYELRIFRKSIVKIGIELLDYSLTSLSNKAKIQPSENGLVKSVSH
;
A
#
# COMPACT_ATOMS: atom_id res chain seq x y z
N MET A 1 27.37 -2.36 8.44
CA MET A 1 27.33 -1.40 7.30
C MET A 1 26.17 -0.45 7.57
N GLY A 2 26.45 0.66 8.29
CA GLY A 2 25.43 1.41 9.04
C GLY A 2 24.65 2.45 8.21
N ARG A 3 23.47 2.84 8.70
CA ARG A 3 22.50 3.80 8.11
C ARG A 3 23.11 5.02 7.39
N LYS A 4 24.28 5.52 7.81
CA LYS A 4 25.02 6.61 7.15
C LYS A 4 25.40 6.30 5.69
N ASN A 5 25.75 5.05 5.38
CA ASN A 5 26.09 4.64 4.01
C ASN A 5 24.86 4.57 3.10
N LEU A 6 23.69 4.16 3.65
CA LEU A 6 22.45 4.12 2.88
C LEU A 6 21.92 5.53 2.59
N LEU A 7 22.03 6.45 3.55
CA LEU A 7 21.68 7.86 3.34
C LEU A 7 22.54 8.49 2.24
N ASN A 8 23.85 8.22 2.21
CA ASN A 8 24.72 8.67 1.12
C ASN A 8 24.32 8.09 -0.24
N CYS A 9 23.75 6.88 -0.31
CA CYS A 9 23.32 6.27 -1.58
C CYS A 9 22.02 6.87 -2.13
N ILE A 10 21.26 7.64 -1.35
CA ILE A 10 19.93 8.16 -1.72
C ILE A 10 19.93 9.71 -1.84
N ARG A 11 21.03 10.38 -1.46
CA ARG A 11 21.24 11.82 -1.71
C ARG A 11 21.71 12.07 -3.13
N PHE A 12 20.79 11.85 -4.08
CA PHE A 12 21.01 12.08 -5.51
C PHE A 12 21.33 13.55 -5.83
N ASP A 13 20.89 14.48 -4.98
CA ASP A 13 21.19 15.91 -5.05
C ASP A 13 22.65 16.27 -4.74
N GLU A 14 23.41 15.35 -4.14
CA GLU A 14 24.86 15.49 -3.91
C GLU A 14 25.71 14.79 -4.96
N TRP A 15 25.10 14.29 -6.04
CA TRP A 15 25.87 13.70 -7.13
C TRP A 15 26.72 14.75 -7.84
N ASP A 16 28.00 14.44 -8.00
CA ASP A 16 28.89 15.15 -8.91
C ASP A 16 28.55 14.78 -10.38
N PRO A 17 29.05 15.57 -11.36
CA PRO A 17 28.79 15.29 -12.78
C PRO A 17 29.26 13.91 -13.25
N GLU A 18 30.27 13.33 -12.61
CA GLU A 18 30.77 11.98 -12.94
C GLU A 18 29.75 10.90 -12.55
N LYS A 19 29.15 11.01 -11.37
CA LYS A 19 28.07 10.12 -10.91
C LYS A 19 26.82 10.27 -11.75
N VAL A 20 26.44 11.49 -12.15
CA VAL A 20 25.31 11.70 -13.06
C VAL A 20 25.58 11.02 -14.40
N ALA A 21 26.77 11.18 -14.97
CA ALA A 21 27.14 10.52 -16.22
C ALA A 21 27.18 9.00 -16.08
N ALA A 22 27.66 8.47 -14.95
CA ALA A 22 27.67 7.03 -14.68
C ALA A 22 26.24 6.47 -14.54
N TRP A 23 25.35 7.18 -13.83
CA TRP A 23 23.93 6.82 -13.73
C TRP A 23 23.26 6.80 -15.10
N LEU A 24 23.48 7.84 -15.92
CA LEU A 24 22.90 7.94 -17.26
C LEU A 24 23.34 6.76 -18.16
N ARG A 25 24.61 6.33 -18.07
CA ARG A 25 25.10 5.14 -18.79
C ARG A 25 24.46 3.83 -18.31
N GLY A 26 23.98 3.79 -17.08
CA GLY A 26 23.31 2.62 -16.49
C GLY A 26 21.81 2.54 -16.78
N LEU A 27 21.21 3.57 -17.40
CA LEU A 27 19.78 3.56 -17.74
C LEU A 27 19.47 2.63 -18.90
N ASP A 28 20.17 2.81 -20.02
CA ASP A 28 20.02 2.02 -21.25
C ASP A 28 21.23 2.27 -22.17
N ASP A 29 21.55 1.32 -23.04
CA ASP A 29 22.62 1.46 -24.05
C ASP A 29 22.37 2.67 -24.97
N VAL A 30 21.10 3.03 -25.22
CA VAL A 30 20.74 4.21 -26.02
C VAL A 30 21.17 5.54 -25.38
N MET A 31 21.50 5.56 -24.09
CA MET A 31 21.91 6.75 -23.34
C MET A 31 23.43 6.99 -23.38
N LEU A 32 24.22 5.98 -23.75
CA LEU A 32 25.70 6.06 -23.80
C LEU A 32 26.21 7.27 -24.61
N PRO A 33 25.64 7.63 -25.78
CA PRO A 33 26.09 8.79 -26.55
C PRO A 33 25.89 10.12 -25.83
N TYR A 34 24.98 10.22 -24.85
CA TYR A 34 24.68 11.48 -24.17
C TYR A 34 25.52 11.75 -22.92
N ALA A 35 26.13 10.71 -22.35
CA ALA A 35 26.86 10.82 -21.09
C ALA A 35 27.97 11.88 -21.09
N HIS A 36 28.67 12.05 -22.21
CA HIS A 36 29.72 13.06 -22.32
C HIS A 36 29.16 14.49 -22.39
N TYR A 37 27.99 14.71 -22.99
CA TYR A 37 27.35 16.03 -22.99
C TYR A 37 26.95 16.45 -21.56
N PHE A 38 26.43 15.52 -20.77
CA PHE A 38 26.09 15.78 -19.36
C PHE A 38 27.34 16.09 -18.53
N LEU A 39 28.41 15.32 -18.71
CA LEU A 39 29.68 15.52 -18.02
C LEU A 39 30.33 16.86 -18.40
N ASN A 40 30.45 17.16 -19.70
CA ASN A 40 31.10 18.37 -20.20
C ASN A 40 30.32 19.65 -19.84
N ASN A 41 29.00 19.57 -19.74
CA ASN A 41 28.16 20.68 -19.26
C ASN A 41 28.06 20.76 -17.73
N GLY A 42 28.75 19.88 -17.01
CA GLY A 42 28.79 19.88 -15.55
C GLY A 42 27.40 19.71 -14.93
N ILE A 43 26.59 18.80 -15.47
CA ILE A 43 25.27 18.47 -14.91
C ILE A 43 25.48 17.64 -13.64
N ASP A 44 25.33 18.30 -12.49
CA ASP A 44 25.36 17.68 -11.17
C ASP A 44 23.96 17.21 -10.75
N GLY A 45 23.86 16.56 -9.59
CA GLY A 45 22.59 16.02 -9.08
C GLY A 45 21.49 17.06 -8.97
N LYS A 46 21.81 18.29 -8.53
CA LYS A 46 20.83 19.38 -8.42
C LYS A 46 20.29 19.78 -9.78
N LYS A 47 21.18 19.97 -10.77
CA LYS A 47 20.79 20.29 -12.15
C LYS A 47 20.00 19.17 -12.79
N LEU A 48 20.36 17.90 -12.53
CA LEU A 48 19.65 16.74 -13.03
C LEU A 48 18.15 16.77 -12.65
N PHE A 49 17.82 17.11 -11.41
CA PHE A 49 16.42 17.24 -10.96
C PHE A 49 15.69 18.46 -11.53
N MET A 50 16.40 19.42 -12.12
CA MET A 50 15.83 20.63 -12.70
C MET A 50 15.71 20.56 -14.23
N LEU A 51 16.17 19.47 -14.87
CA LEU A 51 16.14 19.35 -16.32
C LEU A 51 14.70 19.39 -16.85
N SER A 52 14.51 20.22 -17.87
CA SER A 52 13.32 20.22 -18.72
C SER A 52 13.63 19.61 -20.09
N HIS A 53 12.60 19.34 -20.90
CA HIS A 53 12.76 18.98 -22.31
C HIS A 53 13.66 19.96 -23.06
N TYR A 54 13.52 21.25 -22.77
CA TYR A 54 14.33 22.31 -23.40
C TYR A 54 15.81 22.24 -23.02
N ASP A 55 16.12 21.89 -21.76
CA ASP A 55 17.52 21.72 -21.33
C ASP A 55 18.14 20.47 -21.94
N LEU A 56 17.34 19.41 -22.12
CA LEU A 56 17.77 18.18 -22.78
C LEU A 56 18.09 18.40 -24.27
N GLU A 57 17.33 19.23 -24.96
CA GLU A 57 17.66 19.64 -26.34
C GLU A 57 19.03 20.33 -26.42
N LYS A 58 19.34 21.20 -25.46
CA LYS A 58 20.66 21.86 -25.35
C LYS A 58 21.80 20.89 -25.03
N LEU A 59 21.50 19.74 -24.46
CA LEU A 59 22.44 18.64 -24.21
C LEU A 59 22.46 17.62 -25.36
N ASN A 60 21.97 18.01 -26.54
CA ASN A 60 21.90 17.22 -27.76
C ASN A 60 20.97 16.00 -27.67
N VAL A 61 20.09 15.93 -26.67
CA VAL A 61 19.03 14.92 -26.55
C VAL A 61 17.78 15.45 -27.25
N THR A 62 17.69 15.31 -28.57
CA THR A 62 16.56 15.84 -29.37
C THR A 62 15.45 14.83 -29.65
N LYS A 63 15.71 13.55 -29.45
CA LYS A 63 14.71 12.49 -29.63
C LYS A 63 13.75 12.50 -28.43
N ILE A 64 12.47 12.73 -28.68
CA ILE A 64 11.42 12.75 -27.65
C ILE A 64 11.47 11.50 -26.76
N GLY A 65 11.52 10.30 -27.35
CA GLY A 65 11.60 9.06 -26.56
C GLY A 65 12.83 8.97 -25.65
N HIS A 66 13.95 9.57 -26.03
CA HIS A 66 15.15 9.63 -25.18
C HIS A 66 14.99 10.66 -24.05
N GLN A 67 14.35 11.79 -24.34
CA GLN A 67 14.03 12.79 -23.33
C GLN A 67 13.09 12.21 -22.28
N GLU A 68 12.01 11.53 -22.71
CA GLU A 68 11.06 10.88 -21.81
C GLU A 68 11.73 9.83 -20.93
N LEU A 69 12.61 8.98 -21.49
CA LEU A 69 13.33 7.98 -20.70
C LEU A 69 14.16 8.61 -19.56
N ILE A 70 14.86 9.71 -19.87
CA ILE A 70 15.67 10.43 -18.87
C ILE A 70 14.74 11.06 -17.82
N LEU A 71 13.71 11.79 -18.23
CA LEU A 71 12.81 12.49 -17.31
C LEU A 71 12.00 11.54 -16.44
N GLU A 72 11.53 10.42 -16.98
CA GLU A 72 10.87 9.36 -16.22
C GLU A 72 11.83 8.77 -15.18
N SER A 73 13.07 8.49 -15.58
CA SER A 73 14.10 7.98 -14.67
C SER A 73 14.45 8.98 -13.56
N VAL A 74 14.50 10.28 -13.85
CA VAL A 74 14.63 11.34 -12.83
C VAL A 74 13.40 11.36 -11.90
N GLY A 75 12.20 11.16 -12.44
CA GLY A 75 10.97 10.97 -11.66
C GLY A 75 11.06 9.79 -10.69
N LEU A 76 11.63 8.66 -11.12
CA LEU A 76 11.88 7.50 -10.27
C LEU A 76 12.92 7.78 -9.18
N LEU A 77 14.01 8.50 -9.49
CA LEU A 77 14.98 8.95 -8.48
C LEU A 77 14.31 9.86 -7.43
N SER A 78 13.45 10.77 -7.87
CA SER A 78 12.67 11.65 -7.01
C SER A 78 11.75 10.85 -6.09
N ALA A 79 10.97 9.92 -6.65
CA ALA A 79 10.10 9.03 -5.89
C ALA A 79 10.88 8.18 -4.87
N LEU A 80 12.09 7.74 -5.21
CA LEU A 80 12.96 7.00 -4.30
C LEU A 80 13.50 7.89 -3.17
N ARG A 81 13.94 9.12 -3.48
CA ARG A 81 14.42 10.10 -2.49
C ARG A 81 13.34 10.46 -1.48
N TYR A 82 12.16 10.83 -1.95
CA TYR A 82 11.05 11.23 -1.08
C TYR A 82 10.37 10.02 -0.41
N GLY A 83 10.28 8.88 -1.11
CA GLY A 83 9.68 7.65 -0.57
C GLY A 83 10.48 7.02 0.57
N PHE A 84 11.81 7.17 0.57
CA PHE A 84 12.68 6.65 1.64
C PHE A 84 12.36 7.25 3.02
N GLU A 85 11.91 8.51 3.07
CA GLU A 85 11.64 9.22 4.33
C GLU A 85 10.18 9.11 4.79
N THR A 86 9.24 8.79 3.90
CA THR A 86 7.80 8.87 4.20
C THR A 86 7.15 7.54 4.55
N GLU A 87 7.55 6.43 3.91
CA GLU A 87 6.94 5.12 4.11
C GLU A 87 8.02 4.05 4.23
N ASN A 88 7.98 3.24 5.29
CA ASN A 88 8.85 2.08 5.44
C ASN A 88 8.06 0.92 6.05
N LEU A 89 8.61 -0.29 5.97
CA LEU A 89 7.95 -1.48 6.49
C LEU A 89 7.55 -1.37 7.97
N GLN A 90 8.31 -0.61 8.77
CA GLN A 90 8.03 -0.41 10.19
C GLN A 90 6.81 0.49 10.40
N SER A 91 6.72 1.60 9.67
CA SER A 91 5.56 2.50 9.75
C SER A 91 4.28 1.81 9.26
N LEU A 92 4.37 1.04 8.17
CA LEU A 92 3.27 0.23 7.66
C LEU A 92 2.82 -0.85 8.66
N ALA A 93 3.76 -1.59 9.24
CA ALA A 93 3.44 -2.60 10.25
C ALA A 93 2.80 -1.98 11.51
N LEU A 94 3.27 -0.81 11.93
CA LEU A 94 2.68 -0.07 13.04
C LEU A 94 1.24 0.36 12.72
N GLN A 95 0.99 0.94 11.54
CA GLN A 95 -0.36 1.33 11.11
C GLN A 95 -1.31 0.14 11.05
N LEU A 96 -0.87 -1.00 10.49
CA LEU A 96 -1.63 -2.24 10.51
C LEU A 96 -1.96 -2.68 11.94
N SER A 97 -0.98 -2.64 12.85
CA SER A 97 -1.17 -3.03 14.25
C SER A 97 -2.19 -2.15 14.97
N VAL A 98 -2.24 -0.84 14.64
CA VAL A 98 -3.22 0.09 15.20
C VAL A 98 -4.60 -0.25 14.67
N LYS A 99 -4.76 -0.40 13.35
CA LYS A 99 -6.05 -0.77 12.72
C LYS A 99 -6.59 -2.11 13.26
N ALA A 100 -5.73 -3.11 13.38
CA ALA A 100 -6.10 -4.41 13.95
C ALA A 100 -6.55 -4.32 15.42
N ARG A 101 -5.84 -3.54 16.25
CA ARG A 101 -6.24 -3.32 17.65
C ARG A 101 -7.56 -2.55 17.76
N SER A 102 -7.77 -1.55 16.91
CA SER A 102 -9.04 -0.82 16.87
C SER A 102 -10.22 -1.73 16.49
N LEU A 103 -10.04 -2.62 15.51
CA LEU A 103 -11.05 -3.62 15.16
C LEU A 103 -11.36 -4.55 16.35
N VAL A 104 -10.32 -5.05 17.05
CA VAL A 104 -10.51 -5.89 18.23
C VAL A 104 -11.26 -5.15 19.34
N ALA A 105 -10.96 -3.88 19.57
CA ALA A 105 -11.66 -3.06 20.56
C ALA A 105 -13.14 -2.87 20.20
N GLU A 106 -13.43 -2.59 18.91
CA GLU A 106 -14.80 -2.46 18.41
C GLU A 106 -15.60 -3.76 18.57
N LEU A 107 -15.03 -4.91 18.21
CA LEU A 107 -15.68 -6.22 18.39
C LEU A 107 -15.94 -6.55 19.87
N LYS A 108 -15.00 -6.20 20.77
CA LYS A 108 -15.20 -6.38 22.22
C LYS A 108 -16.35 -5.53 22.75
N LYS A 109 -16.44 -4.27 22.30
CA LYS A 109 -17.52 -3.37 22.67
C LYS A 109 -18.88 -3.92 22.25
N GLN A 110 -18.99 -4.43 21.01
CA GLN A 110 -20.22 -5.06 20.52
C GLN A 110 -20.62 -6.25 21.38
N ASN A 111 -19.67 -7.13 21.72
CA ASN A 111 -19.95 -8.27 22.60
C ASN A 111 -20.44 -7.85 24.00
N MET A 112 -19.87 -6.77 24.58
CA MET A 112 -20.29 -6.27 25.90
C MET A 112 -21.69 -5.65 25.87
N GLU A 113 -22.02 -4.88 24.83
CA GLU A 113 -23.37 -4.32 24.64
C GLU A 113 -24.41 -5.45 24.48
N GLU A 114 -24.07 -6.52 23.75
CA GLU A 114 -24.92 -7.71 23.62
C GLU A 114 -25.15 -8.45 24.94
N GLU A 115 -24.13 -8.60 25.78
CA GLU A 115 -24.26 -9.23 27.10
C GLU A 115 -25.12 -8.41 28.06
N SER A 116 -24.99 -7.08 28.03
CA SER A 116 -25.82 -6.18 28.85
C SER A 116 -27.30 -6.24 28.46
N ASN A 117 -27.61 -6.30 27.16
CA ASN A 117 -28.99 -6.39 26.66
C ASN A 117 -29.67 -7.73 26.99
N LYS A 118 -28.90 -8.83 27.15
CA LYS A 118 -29.46 -10.14 27.54
C LYS A 118 -29.90 -10.19 29.00
N ASN A 119 -29.32 -9.36 29.87
CA ASN A 119 -29.64 -9.35 31.30
C ASN A 119 -30.89 -8.52 31.66
N ILE A 120 -31.44 -7.71 30.75
CA ILE A 120 -32.63 -6.87 30.97
C ILE A 120 -33.92 -7.56 30.48
N GLY A 121 -34.08 -8.86 30.77
CA GLY A 121 -35.38 -9.54 30.91
C GLY A 121 -36.43 -9.48 29.78
N SER A 122 -36.12 -9.06 28.56
CA SER A 122 -37.12 -8.98 27.49
C SER A 122 -37.32 -10.33 26.77
N ASN A 123 -38.45 -10.97 27.05
CA ASN A 123 -38.98 -12.14 26.34
C ASN A 123 -39.26 -11.84 24.85
N LYS A 124 -38.84 -12.76 23.98
CA LYS A 124 -39.11 -12.90 22.53
C LYS A 124 -38.55 -11.80 21.60
N ARG A 125 -37.47 -12.14 20.88
CA ARG A 125 -37.51 -12.66 19.49
C ARG A 125 -36.13 -13.21 19.12
N GLU A 126 -36.18 -14.38 18.48
CA GLU A 126 -35.16 -15.09 17.69
C GLU A 126 -33.73 -14.55 17.73
N SER A 127 -32.83 -15.42 18.21
CA SER A 127 -31.41 -15.56 17.82
C SER A 127 -30.91 -14.59 16.74
N HIS A 128 -30.72 -13.31 17.10
CA HIS A 128 -29.97 -12.35 16.30
C HIS A 128 -28.48 -12.66 16.50
N ARG A 129 -28.07 -13.83 16.02
CA ARG A 129 -26.68 -14.27 16.04
C ARG A 129 -25.92 -13.42 15.02
N GLN A 130 -25.20 -12.44 15.55
CA GLN A 130 -23.91 -11.98 15.07
C GLN A 130 -23.89 -11.52 13.61
N THR A 131 -24.18 -10.23 13.41
CA THR A 131 -23.80 -9.55 12.17
C THR A 131 -22.76 -8.47 12.47
N PRO A 132 -21.61 -8.45 11.78
CA PRO A 132 -20.64 -7.39 11.89
C PRO A 132 -21.27 -6.11 11.37
N THR A 133 -21.22 -5.07 12.19
CA THR A 133 -21.70 -3.74 11.83
C THR A 133 -20.95 -3.22 10.59
N VAL A 134 -21.55 -2.28 9.85
CA VAL A 134 -20.87 -1.62 8.71
C VAL A 134 -19.49 -1.08 9.12
N SER A 135 -19.32 -0.59 10.35
CA SER A 135 -18.04 -0.15 10.91
C SER A 135 -16.98 -1.27 10.95
N VAL A 136 -17.37 -2.49 11.31
CA VAL A 136 -16.49 -3.68 11.36
C VAL A 136 -16.04 -4.05 9.94
N LEU A 137 -16.96 -4.05 8.98
CA LEU A 137 -16.66 -4.36 7.59
C LEU A 137 -15.72 -3.31 6.98
N THR A 138 -15.95 -2.02 7.25
CA THR A 138 -15.04 -0.95 6.84
C THR A 138 -13.67 -1.13 7.48
N ALA A 139 -13.59 -1.43 8.78
CA ALA A 139 -12.33 -1.68 9.47
C ALA A 139 -11.57 -2.90 8.90
N VAL A 140 -12.28 -3.96 8.49
CA VAL A 140 -11.68 -5.10 7.78
C VAL A 140 -11.12 -4.66 6.42
N CYS A 141 -11.90 -3.95 5.60
CA CYS A 141 -11.43 -3.43 4.30
C CYS A 141 -10.18 -2.55 4.46
N ASP A 142 -10.14 -1.73 5.50
CA ASP A 142 -9.00 -0.88 5.85
C ASP A 142 -7.74 -1.68 6.21
N ILE A 143 -7.90 -2.75 6.99
CA ILE A 143 -6.82 -3.67 7.34
C ILE A 143 -6.28 -4.34 6.08
N ILE A 144 -7.16 -4.90 5.23
CA ILE A 144 -6.79 -5.56 3.98
C ILE A 144 -6.08 -4.60 3.02
N SER A 145 -6.55 -3.37 2.92
CA SER A 145 -5.91 -2.34 2.10
C SER A 145 -4.52 -2.00 2.62
N SER A 146 -4.32 -2.01 3.94
CA SER A 146 -3.02 -1.77 4.59
C SER A 146 -2.04 -2.95 4.45
N LEU A 147 -2.53 -4.17 4.18
CA LEU A 147 -1.68 -5.33 3.92
C LEU A 147 -0.95 -5.26 2.59
N LYS A 148 -1.59 -4.68 1.56
CA LYS A 148 -1.03 -4.59 0.19
C LYS A 148 0.35 -3.93 0.13
N PRO A 149 0.59 -2.74 0.71
CA PRO A 149 1.91 -2.14 0.70
C PRO A 149 2.91 -3.00 1.49
N ILE A 150 2.53 -3.58 2.63
CA ILE A 150 3.42 -4.48 3.41
C ILE A 150 3.88 -5.66 2.56
N ILE A 151 2.97 -6.32 1.83
CA ILE A 151 3.31 -7.43 0.93
C ILE A 151 4.25 -6.93 -0.17
N THR A 152 3.95 -5.78 -0.77
CA THR A 152 4.77 -5.17 -1.81
C THR A 152 6.20 -4.86 -1.33
N TRP A 153 6.36 -4.43 -0.07
CA TRP A 153 7.67 -4.25 0.54
C TRP A 153 8.40 -5.58 0.74
N LEU A 154 7.69 -6.63 1.19
CA LEU A 154 8.26 -7.97 1.39
C LEU A 154 8.64 -8.67 0.08
N ASP A 155 8.02 -8.30 -1.04
CA ASP A 155 8.32 -8.81 -2.38
C ASP A 155 9.51 -8.11 -3.06
N ARG A 156 10.07 -7.06 -2.43
CA ARG A 156 11.21 -6.31 -2.97
C ARG A 156 12.52 -6.75 -2.32
N SER A 157 13.62 -6.63 -3.07
CA SER A 157 14.96 -6.73 -2.49
C SER A 157 15.18 -5.65 -1.42
N PRO A 158 15.84 -5.96 -0.28
CA PRO A 158 16.48 -7.23 0.06
C PRO A 158 15.56 -8.24 0.77
N PHE A 159 14.30 -7.90 1.03
CA PHE A 159 13.39 -8.69 1.87
C PHE A 159 12.97 -10.01 1.22
N GLU A 160 12.80 -10.02 -0.10
CA GLU A 160 12.45 -11.23 -0.86
C GLU A 160 13.45 -12.38 -0.61
N GLY A 161 14.74 -12.05 -0.44
CA GLY A 161 15.81 -13.00 -0.18
C GLY A 161 15.77 -13.65 1.21
N MET A 162 15.09 -13.03 2.18
CA MET A 162 15.11 -13.46 3.58
C MET A 162 14.03 -14.50 3.87
N TYR A 163 14.44 -15.71 4.28
CA TYR A 163 13.54 -16.85 4.49
C TYR A 163 12.42 -16.56 5.50
N GLU A 164 12.77 -15.99 6.66
CA GLU A 164 11.80 -15.63 7.71
C GLU A 164 10.73 -14.66 7.22
N LEU A 165 11.13 -13.67 6.41
CA LEU A 165 10.21 -12.68 5.86
C LEU A 165 9.32 -13.28 4.76
N ARG A 166 9.81 -14.26 4.00
CA ARG A 166 8.97 -15.02 3.06
C ARG A 166 7.91 -15.84 3.78
N ILE A 167 8.24 -16.48 4.90
CA ILE A 167 7.25 -17.18 5.73
C ILE A 167 6.25 -16.18 6.28
N PHE A 168 6.72 -15.08 6.87
CA PHE A 168 5.88 -14.03 7.42
C PHE A 168 4.90 -13.46 6.39
N ARG A 169 5.38 -13.18 5.17
CA ARG A 169 4.54 -12.76 4.03
C ARG A 169 3.41 -13.77 3.76
N LYS A 170 3.73 -15.06 3.67
CA LYS A 170 2.73 -16.12 3.44
C LYS A 170 1.68 -16.14 4.56
N SER A 171 2.13 -16.00 5.81
CA SER A 171 1.23 -15.93 6.98
C SER A 171 0.31 -14.71 6.92
N ILE A 172 0.84 -13.52 6.60
CA ILE A 172 0.03 -12.31 6.46
C ILE A 172 -1.01 -12.44 5.36
N VAL A 173 -0.63 -12.96 4.19
CA VAL A 173 -1.57 -13.16 3.06
C VAL A 173 -2.67 -14.12 3.46
N LYS A 174 -2.31 -15.24 4.11
CA LYS A 174 -3.28 -16.23 4.61
C LYS A 174 -4.27 -15.60 5.59
N ILE A 175 -3.77 -14.87 6.60
CA ILE A 175 -4.61 -14.19 7.60
C ILE A 175 -5.52 -13.15 6.94
N GLY A 176 -5.03 -12.41 5.95
CA GLY A 176 -5.83 -11.45 5.19
C GLY A 176 -6.99 -12.10 4.43
N ILE A 177 -6.74 -13.25 3.79
CA ILE A 177 -7.79 -14.02 3.10
C ILE A 177 -8.81 -14.56 4.11
N GLU A 178 -8.35 -15.17 5.21
CA GLU A 178 -9.24 -15.68 6.26
C GLU A 178 -10.15 -14.57 6.82
N LEU A 179 -9.59 -13.37 7.08
CA LEU A 179 -10.36 -12.24 7.58
C LEU A 179 -11.45 -11.77 6.59
N LEU A 180 -11.15 -11.76 5.29
CA LEU A 180 -12.13 -11.47 4.25
C LEU A 180 -13.22 -12.53 4.21
N ASP A 181 -12.85 -13.81 4.24
CA ASP A 181 -13.78 -14.93 4.19
C ASP A 181 -14.74 -14.92 5.38
N TYR A 182 -14.26 -14.64 6.60
CA TYR A 182 -15.12 -14.49 7.78
C TYR A 182 -16.12 -13.34 7.61
N SER A 183 -15.68 -12.21 7.05
CA SER A 183 -16.52 -11.03 6.85
C SER A 183 -17.60 -11.27 5.78
N LEU A 184 -17.23 -11.90 4.66
CA LEU A 184 -18.13 -12.22 3.55
C LEU A 184 -19.10 -13.35 3.90
N THR A 185 -18.65 -14.37 4.63
CA THR A 185 -19.52 -15.45 5.13
C THR A 185 -20.58 -14.89 6.06
N SER A 186 -20.21 -13.92 6.91
CA SER A 186 -21.17 -13.24 7.78
C SER A 186 -22.19 -12.40 6.99
N LEU A 187 -21.77 -11.75 5.91
CA LEU A 187 -22.67 -11.06 4.98
C LEU A 187 -23.57 -12.02 4.18
N SER A 188 -23.07 -13.17 3.75
CA SER A 188 -23.84 -14.17 2.98
C SER A 188 -24.96 -14.79 3.83
N ASN A 189 -24.70 -15.00 5.13
CA ASN A 189 -25.74 -15.42 6.08
C ASN A 189 -26.89 -14.41 6.18
N LYS A 190 -26.66 -13.11 5.95
CA LYS A 190 -27.70 -12.07 5.89
C LYS A 190 -28.62 -12.23 4.68
N ALA A 191 -28.06 -12.57 3.50
CA ALA A 191 -28.84 -12.66 2.26
C ALA A 191 -29.81 -13.84 2.23
N LYS A 192 -29.50 -14.93 2.96
CA LYS A 192 -30.40 -16.10 3.08
C LYS A 192 -31.56 -15.90 4.06
N ILE A 193 -31.52 -14.91 4.95
CA ILE A 193 -32.57 -14.63 5.94
C ILE A 193 -33.62 -13.63 5.41
N GLN A 194 -33.42 -13.08 4.21
CA GLN A 194 -34.35 -12.15 3.54
C GLN A 194 -34.94 -12.74 2.23
N PRO A 195 -35.73 -13.83 2.28
CA PRO A 195 -36.80 -13.95 1.30
C PRO A 195 -38.17 -14.29 1.93
N SER A 196 -39.17 -13.49 1.54
CA SER A 196 -40.62 -13.69 1.63
C SER A 196 -41.33 -13.52 2.99
N GLU A 197 -41.39 -12.28 3.50
CA GLU A 197 -42.62 -11.79 4.13
C GLU A 197 -43.38 -10.93 3.12
N ASN A 198 -44.05 -11.56 2.17
CA ASN A 198 -45.08 -10.89 1.35
C ASN A 198 -46.18 -11.88 0.93
N GLY A 199 -46.60 -12.71 1.88
CA GLY A 199 -47.59 -13.73 1.63
C GLY A 199 -48.29 -14.20 2.90
N LEU A 200 -49.04 -13.32 3.56
CA LEU A 200 -50.33 -13.64 4.18
C LEU A 200 -50.96 -12.40 4.84
N VAL A 201 -51.83 -11.71 4.09
CA VAL A 201 -53.04 -11.14 4.71
C VAL A 201 -54.22 -11.77 3.97
N LYS A 202 -54.65 -12.94 4.48
CA LYS A 202 -56.01 -13.44 4.28
C LYS A 202 -56.80 -13.10 5.53
N SER A 203 -57.87 -12.32 5.39
CA SER A 203 -59.11 -12.38 6.18
C SER A 203 -60.06 -11.34 5.56
N VAL A 204 -61.09 -11.71 4.80
CA VAL A 204 -62.42 -12.21 5.22
C VAL A 204 -63.31 -11.10 5.81
N SER A 205 -64.55 -11.05 5.28
CA SER A 205 -65.77 -10.29 5.65
C SER A 205 -65.85 -8.87 5.08
N HIS A 206 -66.90 -8.43 4.39
CA HIS A 206 -68.32 -8.79 4.34
C HIS A 206 -68.91 -8.57 2.94
#